data_AF-A0A8I1FX71-F1
#
_entry.id   AF-A0A8I1FX71-F1
#
_cell.length_a   1.000
_cell.length_b   1.000
_cell.length_c   1.000
_cell.angle_alpha   90.00
_cell.angle_beta   90.00
_cell.angle_gamma   90.00
#
_symmetry.space_group_name_H-M   'P 1'
#
loop_
_entity.id
_entity.type
_entity.pdbx_description
1 polymer ?
#
loop_
_entity_poly.entity_id
_entity_poly.type
_entity_poly.pdbx_seq_one_letter_code
_entity_poly.pdbx_strand_id
1 'polypeptide(L)' 'MNFIVIDKQSNLIKGVVTAPAQPIDTGKILFIKVGEPTLNKYYRLLSKARKKGLLVDVGELAAISHAFLDSLVETDRKQ' A
#
# COMPACT_ATOMS: atom_id res chain seq x y z
N MET A 1 12.32 3.90 -6.25
CA MET A 1 10.84 3.84 -6.35
C MET A 1 10.28 3.50 -4.98
N ASN A 2 9.05 3.94 -4.66
CA ASN A 2 8.40 3.64 -3.38
C ASN A 2 7.34 2.58 -3.56
N PHE A 3 7.28 1.64 -2.62
CA PHE A 3 6.34 0.53 -2.63
C PHE A 3 5.61 0.45 -1.30
N ILE A 4 4.28 0.33 -1.35
CA ILE A 4 3.47 -0.01 -0.19
C ILE A 4 3.49 -1.52 -0.02
N VAL A 5 3.78 -1.96 1.20
CA VAL A 5 3.85 -3.36 1.60
C VAL A 5 2.50 -3.76 2.19
N ILE A 6 1.82 -4.68 1.53
CA ILE A 6 0.48 -5.14 1.91
C ILE A 6 0.58 -6.59 2.36
N ASP A 7 -0.06 -6.92 3.47
CA ASP A 7 -0.33 -8.30 3.85
C ASP A 7 -1.57 -8.81 3.13
N LYS A 8 -1.41 -9.84 2.29
CA LYS A 8 -2.49 -10.37 1.44
C LYS A 8 -3.63 -11.03 2.22
N GLN A 9 -3.36 -11.57 3.41
CA GLN A 9 -4.38 -12.27 4.18
C GLN A 9 -5.28 -11.30 4.93
N SER A 10 -4.69 -10.22 5.45
CA SER A 10 -5.42 -9.24 6.26
C SER A 10 -5.81 -7.97 5.51
N ASN A 11 -5.30 -7.75 4.28
CA ASN A 11 -5.44 -6.50 3.53
C ASN A 11 -4.94 -5.27 4.30
N LEU A 12 -3.99 -5.47 5.22
CA LEU A 12 -3.39 -4.41 6.01
C LEU A 12 -2.07 -3.94 5.41
N ILE A 13 -1.86 -2.62 5.44
CA ILE A 13 -0.60 -2.03 5.05
C ILE A 13 0.39 -2.17 6.21
N LYS A 14 1.47 -2.93 5.98
CA LYS A 14 2.55 -3.17 6.94
C LYS A 14 3.59 -2.07 6.94
N GLY A 15 3.76 -1.37 5.83
CA GLY A 15 4.74 -0.30 5.72
C GLY A 15 5.03 0.12 4.30
N VAL A 16 6.17 0.81 4.14
CA VAL A 16 6.68 1.30 2.86
C VAL A 16 8.12 0.86 2.71
N VAL A 17 8.49 0.42 1.52
CA VAL A 17 9.85 0.08 1.15
C VAL A 17 10.27 0.95 -0.03
N THR A 18 11.47 1.52 0.06
CA THR A 18 12.11 2.21 -1.07
C THR A 18 13.12 1.26 -1.68
N ALA A 19 12.93 0.94 -2.96
CA ALA A 19 13.81 0.04 -3.71
C ALA A 19 14.11 0.61 -5.11
N PRO A 20 15.30 0.33 -5.67
CA PRO A 20 15.64 0.76 -7.04
C PRO A 20 14.84 0.02 -8.12
N ALA A 21 14.34 -1.19 -7.83
CA ALA A 21 13.52 -2.01 -8.71
C ALA A 21 12.30 -2.58 -7.97
N GLN A 22 11.35 -3.18 -8.70
CA GLN A 22 10.16 -3.81 -8.12
C GLN A 22 10.57 -5.02 -7.26
N PRO A 23 10.21 -5.05 -5.96
CA PRO A 23 10.45 -6.21 -5.12
C PRO A 23 9.64 -7.42 -5.60
N ILE A 24 10.13 -8.61 -5.28
CA ILE A 24 9.43 -9.86 -5.60
C ILE A 24 8.28 -10.06 -4.61
N ASP A 25 7.06 -10.16 -5.12
CA ASP A 25 5.90 -10.52 -4.32
C ASP A 25 6.10 -11.92 -3.73
N THR A 26 5.62 -12.11 -2.50
CA THR A 26 5.62 -13.43 -1.86
C THR A 26 4.18 -13.91 -1.68
N GLY A 27 4.00 -15.18 -1.31
CA GLY A 27 2.65 -15.70 -1.03
C GLY A 27 1.90 -14.95 0.08
N LYS A 28 2.59 -14.15 0.91
CA LYS A 28 2.00 -13.40 2.03
C LYS A 28 2.02 -11.89 1.83
N ILE A 29 2.95 -11.37 1.03
CA ILE A 29 3.22 -9.94 0.91
C ILE A 29 3.10 -9.52 -0.55
N LEU A 30 2.37 -8.42 -0.76
CA LEU A 30 2.21 -7.74 -2.03
C LEU A 30 2.90 -6.37 -1.98
N PHE A 31 3.63 -6.03 -3.04
CA PHE A 31 4.29 -4.73 -3.18
C PHE A 31 3.61 -3.90 -4.26
N ILE A 32 2.91 -2.84 -3.85
CA ILE A 32 2.27 -1.90 -4.78
C ILE A 32 3.17 -0.70 -4.98
N LYS A 33 3.60 -0.48 -6.23
CA LYS A 33 4.36 0.71 -6.61
C LYS A 33 3.47 1.94 -6.43
N VAL A 34 3.99 2.97 -5.77
CA VAL A 34 3.27 4.22 -5.53
C VAL A 34 4.11 5.45 -5.84
N GLY A 35 3.43 6.51 -6.27
CA GLY A 35 4.00 7.85 -6.37
C GLY A 35 3.97 8.59 -5.03
N GLU A 36 4.74 9.69 -4.93
CA GLU A 36 4.74 10.58 -3.77
C GLU A 36 3.34 11.09 -3.34
N PRO A 37 2.41 11.43 -4.25
CA PRO A 37 1.08 11.90 -3.85
C PRO A 37 0.30 10.86 -3.02
N THR A 38 0.37 9.58 -3.42
CA THR A 38 -0.25 8.46 -2.71
C THR A 38 0.47 8.20 -1.39
N LEU A 39 1.81 8.28 -1.39
CA LEU A 39 2.61 8.10 -0.18
C LEU A 39 2.27 9.13 0.90
N ASN A 40 2.10 10.40 0.52
CA ASN A 40 1.68 11.46 1.44
C ASN A 40 0.29 11.22 2.03
N LYS A 41 -0.65 10.71 1.22
CA LYS A 41 -1.98 10.31 1.69
C LYS A 41 -1.90 9.14 2.67
N TYR A 42 -1.09 8.14 2.37
CA TYR A 42 -0.83 7.01 3.27
C TYR A 42 -0.28 7.47 4.62
N TYR A 43 0.74 8.33 4.66
CA TYR A 43 1.30 8.80 5.93
C TYR A 43 0.31 9.61 6.77
N ARG A 44 -0.60 10.36 6.13
CA ARG A 44 -1.69 11.05 6.81
C ARG A 44 -2.68 10.07 7.46
N LEU A 45 -3.04 8.99 6.76
CA LEU A 45 -3.87 7.92 7.33
C LEU A 45 -3.13 7.18 8.45
N LEU A 46 -1.87 6.82 8.23
CA LEU A 46 -1.04 6.11 9.21
C LEU A 46 -0.93 6.90 10.53
N SER A 47 -0.75 8.21 10.46
CA SER A 47 -0.73 9.07 11.65
C SER A 47 -2.04 9.00 12.43
N LYS A 48 -3.20 8.94 11.75
CA LYS A 48 -4.52 8.80 12.40
C LYS A 48 -4.73 7.39 12.95
N ALA A 49 -4.38 6.36 12.20
CA ALA A 49 -4.53 4.96 12.59
C ALA A 49 -3.65 4.62 13.81
N ARG A 50 -2.39 5.07 13.82
CA ARG A 50 -1.46 4.89 14.94
C ARG A 50 -1.95 5.50 16.25
N LYS A 51 -2.61 6.66 16.21
CA LYS A 51 -3.24 7.27 17.39
C LYS A 51 -4.33 6.38 18.01
N LYS A 52 -4.90 5.47 17.23
CA LYS A 52 -5.91 4.49 17.66
C LYS A 52 -5.32 3.08 17.89
N GLY A 53 -4.00 2.89 17.73
CA GLY A 53 -3.35 1.58 17.79
C GLY A 53 -3.67 0.66 16.61
N LEU A 54 -4.11 1.21 15.47
CA LEU A 54 -4.52 0.46 14.29
C LEU A 54 -3.51 0.57 13.14
N LEU A 55 -3.54 -0.41 12.23
CA LEU A 55 -2.90 -0.34 10.92
C LEU A 55 -3.86 0.26 9.89
N VAL A 56 -3.30 0.78 8.79
CA VAL A 56 -4.10 1.32 7.69
C VAL A 56 -4.57 0.17 6.81
N ASP A 57 -5.87 0.12 6.55
CA ASP A 57 -6.46 -0.83 5.60
C ASP A 57 -6.19 -0.39 4.15
N VAL A 58 -6.00 -1.36 3.26
CA VAL A 58 -5.80 -1.09 1.82
C VAL A 58 -6.98 -0.35 1.21
N GLY A 59 -8.21 -0.71 1.61
CA GLY A 59 -9.45 -0.07 1.18
C GLY A 59 -9.54 1.39 1.62
N GLU A 60 -9.07 1.73 2.83
CA GLU A 60 -9.03 3.14 3.29
C GLU A 60 -8.10 3.99 2.41
N LEU A 61 -6.95 3.46 2.02
CA LEU A 61 -6.03 4.18 1.13
C LEU A 61 -6.58 4.26 -0.29
N ALA A 62 -7.19 3.18 -0.79
CA ALA A 62 -7.81 3.14 -2.11
C ALA A 62 -8.97 4.14 -2.24
N ALA A 63 -9.80 4.28 -1.20
CA ALA A 63 -10.92 5.21 -1.17
C ALA A 63 -10.48 6.68 -1.33
N ILE A 64 -9.27 7.04 -0.87
CA ILE A 64 -8.77 8.42 -0.95
C ILE A 64 -7.77 8.64 -2.10
N SER A 65 -7.35 7.58 -2.79
CA SER A 65 -6.32 7.64 -3.81
C SER A 65 -6.65 6.73 -5.01
N HIS A 66 -7.35 7.28 -6.00
CA HIS A 66 -7.66 6.58 -7.26
C HIS A 66 -6.41 5.96 -7.93
N ALA A 67 -5.29 6.69 -7.99
CA ALA A 67 -4.05 6.16 -8.54
C ALA A 67 -3.51 4.90 -7.81
N PHE A 68 -3.81 4.77 -6.51
CA PHE A 68 -3.46 3.58 -5.74
C PHE A 68 -4.40 2.42 -6.08
N LEU A 69 -5.70 2.71 -6.21
CA LEU A 69 -6.70 1.72 -6.63
C LEU A 69 -6.37 1.19 -8.03
N ASP A 70 -6.02 2.05 -8.98
CA ASP A 70 -5.61 1.63 -10.32
C ASP A 70 -4.39 0.70 -10.25
N SER A 71 -3.37 1.07 -9.48
CA SER A 71 -2.16 0.25 -9.29
C SER A 71 -2.47 -1.09 -8.63
N LEU A 72 -3.42 -1.12 -7.69
CA LEU A 72 -3.87 -2.33 -7.01
C LEU A 72 -4.58 -3.28 -8.00
N VAL A 73 -5.51 -2.76 -8.81
CA VAL A 73 -6.24 -3.53 -9.82
C VAL A 73 -5.32 -4.04 -10.93
N GLU A 74 -4.36 -3.24 -11.38
CA GLU A 74 -3.36 -3.67 -12.36
C GLU A 74 -2.48 -4.80 -11.83
N THR A 75 -2.17 -4.79 -10.54
CA THR A 75 -1.34 -5.83 -9.90
C THR A 75 -2.14 -7.12 -9.73
N ASP A 76 -3.41 -7.03 -9.35
CA ASP A 76 -4.33 -8.18 -9.24
C ASP A 76 -4.50 -8.91 -10.59
N ARG A 77 -4.68 -8.16 -11.69
CA ARG A 77 -4.81 -8.72 -13.05
C ARG A 77 -3.56 -9.44 -13.57
N LYS A 78 -2.39 -9.21 -12.96
CA LYS A 78 -1.11 -9.80 -13.38
C LYS A 78 -0.75 -11.06 -12.60
N GLN A 79 -1.50 -11.40 -11.56
CA GLN A 79 -1.32 -12.61 -10.74
C GLN A 79 -2.12 -13.78 -11.30
#